data_AF-A0A6J5GAC2-F1
#
_entry.id   AF-A0A6J5GAC2-F1
#
_cell.length_a   1.000
_cell.length_b   1.000
_cell.length_c   1.000
_cell.angle_alpha   90.00
_cell.angle_beta   90.00
_cell.angle_gamma   90.00
#
_symmetry.space_group_name_H-M   'P 1'
#
loop_
_entity.id
_entity.type
_entity.pdbx_description
1 polymer ?
#
loop_
_entity_poly.entity_id
_entity_poly.type
_entity_poly.pdbx_seq_one_letter_code
_entity_poly.pdbx_strand_id
1 'polypeptide(L)'
;MMPTVPGRELLGHLNAPVQVLRPVWLTGQCTVPAPSGLAPPSALTLSDGEVDFLWWFIQGSIMDADVRARLNAHWGMCARHALAFFCVEAAFRPHLIHGSTILYNELMHHADHLLGGHGLYSVAPAGVARHRLRPSGPCHMCSLGYGPESSGNAPPERLAYGRDLANARAFASENRDGWLPYICGQCAGNGSGVLCRAHLIAAMEHDGATVLRHHGATVSRISVHLGRFEHSFRWDSRGTDSAEDRGALIAAIGWCGGWCEILQTLGTH
;
A
#
# COMPACT_ATOMS: atom_id res chain seq x y z
N MET A 1 -13.80 -33.18 42.69
CA MET A 1 -14.00 -33.81 41.36
C MET A 1 -14.10 -32.70 40.34
N MET A 2 -13.04 -32.48 39.58
CA MET A 2 -12.99 -31.50 38.48
C MET A 2 -13.18 -32.23 37.15
N PRO A 3 -13.91 -31.66 36.18
CA PRO A 3 -13.98 -32.24 34.85
C PRO A 3 -12.76 -31.79 34.01
N THR A 4 -12.08 -32.78 33.45
CA THR A 4 -11.01 -32.66 32.46
C THR A 4 -11.55 -32.23 31.10
N VAL A 5 -10.94 -31.20 30.51
CA VAL A 5 -11.18 -30.74 29.12
C VAL A 5 -10.30 -31.57 28.17
N PRO A 6 -10.84 -32.16 27.08
CA PRO A 6 -10.02 -32.84 26.07
C PRO A 6 -9.36 -31.83 25.13
N GLY A 7 -8.05 -32.01 24.90
CA GLY A 7 -7.27 -31.28 23.91
C GLY A 7 -7.76 -31.57 22.49
N ARG A 8 -7.90 -30.50 21.70
CA ARG A 8 -8.24 -30.57 20.29
C ARG A 8 -6.98 -30.24 19.48
N GLU A 9 -6.43 -31.26 18.85
CA GLU A 9 -5.31 -31.19 17.93
C GLU A 9 -5.69 -30.33 16.71
N LEU A 10 -4.90 -29.28 16.45
CA LEU A 10 -4.93 -28.49 15.23
C LEU A 10 -4.04 -29.16 14.18
N LEU A 11 -4.59 -30.10 13.43
CA LEU A 11 -3.96 -30.66 12.24
C LEU A 11 -5.01 -30.83 11.15
N GLY A 12 -4.78 -30.16 10.03
CA GLY A 12 -5.47 -30.41 8.77
C GLY A 12 -6.34 -29.27 8.30
N HIS A 13 -5.80 -28.42 7.43
CA HIS A 13 -6.43 -27.96 6.18
C HIS A 13 -5.41 -27.11 5.40
N LEU A 14 -4.41 -27.78 4.84
CA LEU A 14 -3.63 -27.28 3.70
C LEU A 14 -3.87 -28.27 2.57
N ASN A 15 -4.81 -27.97 1.69
CA ASN A 15 -4.96 -28.60 0.37
C ASN A 15 -5.90 -27.75 -0.48
N ALA A 16 -5.38 -26.66 -1.05
CA ALA A 16 -5.92 -26.09 -2.27
C ALA A 16 -5.00 -26.56 -3.42
N PRO A 17 -5.55 -27.02 -4.56
CA PRO A 17 -4.74 -27.54 -5.64
C PRO A 17 -3.93 -26.42 -6.31
N VAL A 18 -2.61 -26.58 -6.31
CA VAL A 18 -1.67 -25.73 -7.05
C VAL A 18 -1.86 -26.00 -8.54
N GLN A 19 -2.65 -25.17 -9.22
CA GLN A 19 -2.59 -25.09 -10.68
C GLN A 19 -1.34 -24.30 -11.05
N VAL A 20 -0.32 -25.02 -11.55
CA VAL A 20 0.89 -24.45 -12.12
C VAL A 20 0.52 -23.78 -13.45
N LEU A 21 0.15 -22.50 -13.40
CA LEU A 21 0.04 -21.65 -14.58
C LEU A 21 1.35 -20.87 -14.75
N ARG A 22 1.90 -20.94 -15.97
CA ARG A 22 3.14 -20.30 -16.40
C ARG A 22 3.12 -18.78 -16.16
N PRO A 23 4.25 -18.14 -15.81
CA PRO A 23 4.28 -16.70 -15.58
C PRO A 23 4.14 -15.95 -16.92
N VAL A 24 2.99 -15.32 -17.12
CA VAL A 24 2.86 -14.23 -18.08
C VAL A 24 3.38 -12.98 -17.38
N TRP A 25 4.52 -12.49 -17.86
CA TRP A 25 5.10 -11.23 -17.43
C TRP A 25 4.19 -10.09 -17.88
N LEU A 26 3.26 -9.67 -17.02
CA LEU A 26 2.58 -8.39 -17.17
C LEU A 26 3.52 -7.31 -16.63
N THR A 27 4.40 -6.83 -17.52
CA THR A 27 4.89 -5.46 -17.43
C THR A 27 3.67 -4.55 -17.41
N GLY A 28 3.30 -4.05 -16.24
CA GLY A 28 2.33 -2.97 -16.10
C GLY A 28 2.90 -1.67 -16.65
N GLN A 29 3.11 -1.63 -17.97
CA GLN A 29 3.28 -0.39 -18.71
C GLN A 29 1.91 0.25 -18.80
N CYS A 30 1.75 1.41 -18.19
CA CYS A 30 0.64 2.30 -18.45
C CYS A 30 0.89 2.95 -19.82
N THR A 31 0.66 2.22 -20.92
CA THR A 31 0.49 2.85 -22.23
C THR A 31 -0.98 3.25 -22.32
N VAL A 32 -1.27 4.53 -22.08
CA VAL A 32 -2.60 5.09 -22.36
C VAL A 32 -2.65 5.44 -23.85
N PRO A 33 -3.45 4.77 -24.69
CA PRO A 33 -3.84 5.37 -25.95
C PRO A 33 -4.92 6.42 -25.65
N ALA A 34 -4.78 7.64 -26.15
CA ALA A 34 -5.96 8.48 -26.37
C ALA A 34 -6.76 7.82 -27.51
N PRO A 35 -8.09 7.61 -27.42
CA PRO A 35 -9.05 8.73 -27.52
C PRO A 35 -10.42 8.54 -26.79
N SER A 36 -11.16 9.65 -26.70
CA SER A 36 -12.63 9.79 -26.71
C SER A 36 -13.52 8.89 -25.83
N GLY A 37 -14.19 9.52 -24.85
CA GLY A 37 -15.58 9.17 -24.47
C GLY A 37 -15.82 7.94 -23.59
N LEU A 38 -14.85 7.52 -22.77
CA LEU A 38 -15.02 6.40 -21.85
C LEU A 38 -15.63 6.85 -20.51
N ALA A 39 -16.66 6.11 -20.06
CA ALA A 39 -17.26 6.22 -18.73
C ALA A 39 -16.17 6.26 -17.64
N PRO A 40 -16.41 6.95 -16.51
CA PRO A 40 -15.42 7.03 -15.44
C PRO A 40 -15.00 5.61 -15.02
N PRO A 41 -13.70 5.35 -14.84
CA PRO A 41 -13.22 4.04 -14.39
C PRO A 41 -13.92 3.68 -13.08
N SER A 42 -14.43 2.45 -13.01
CA SER A 42 -15.20 1.95 -11.86
C SER A 42 -14.34 1.94 -10.60
N ALA A 43 -14.86 2.48 -9.51
CA ALA A 43 -14.26 2.43 -8.18
C ALA A 43 -13.81 1.00 -7.80
N LEU A 44 -12.77 0.89 -6.96
CA LEU A 44 -12.23 -0.38 -6.47
C LEU A 44 -13.35 -1.32 -6.02
N THR A 45 -13.50 -2.43 -6.74
CA THR A 45 -14.40 -3.54 -6.37
C THR A 45 -13.55 -4.73 -5.97
N LEU A 46 -13.66 -5.17 -4.72
CA LEU A 46 -12.89 -6.28 -4.17
C LEU A 46 -13.59 -7.62 -4.40
N SER A 47 -12.83 -8.62 -4.83
CA SER A 47 -13.29 -10.00 -4.93
C SER A 47 -13.51 -10.64 -3.56
N ASP A 48 -14.20 -11.78 -3.52
CA ASP A 48 -14.43 -12.51 -2.28
C ASP A 48 -13.10 -12.96 -1.65
N GLY A 49 -12.16 -13.42 -2.48
CA GLY A 49 -10.84 -13.87 -2.06
C GLY A 49 -9.99 -12.74 -1.50
N GLU A 50 -10.03 -11.54 -2.10
CA GLU A 50 -9.30 -10.38 -1.60
C GLU A 50 -9.81 -9.96 -0.22
N VAL A 51 -11.12 -9.90 -0.01
CA VAL A 51 -11.71 -9.54 1.29
C VAL A 51 -11.42 -10.60 2.35
N ASP A 52 -11.59 -11.88 2.02
CA ASP A 52 -11.35 -12.98 2.97
C ASP A 52 -9.88 -13.04 3.39
N PHE A 53 -8.95 -12.89 2.44
CA PHE A 53 -7.52 -12.80 2.74
C PHE A 53 -7.23 -11.60 3.65
N LEU A 54 -7.69 -10.40 3.28
CA LEU A 54 -7.36 -9.17 4.01
C LEU A 54 -7.94 -9.16 5.42
N TRP A 55 -9.11 -9.78 5.63
CA TRP A 55 -9.69 -9.97 6.95
C TRP A 55 -8.76 -10.75 7.91
N TRP A 56 -8.17 -11.86 7.45
CA TRP A 56 -7.17 -12.59 8.24
C TRP A 56 -5.84 -11.84 8.33
N PHE A 57 -5.49 -11.11 7.27
CA PHE A 57 -4.25 -10.36 7.20
C PHE A 57 -4.19 -9.27 8.28
N ILE A 58 -5.26 -8.49 8.43
CA ILE A 58 -5.37 -7.39 9.42
C ILE A 58 -5.40 -7.90 10.87
N GLN A 59 -5.69 -9.19 11.09
CA GLN A 59 -5.75 -9.79 12.42
C GLN A 59 -4.39 -10.20 12.99
N GLY A 60 -3.32 -10.19 12.18
CA GLY A 60 -1.98 -10.47 12.69
C GLY A 60 -1.06 -11.18 11.69
N SER A 61 -1.55 -11.60 10.53
CA SER A 61 -0.69 -12.26 9.53
C SER A 61 0.40 -11.32 8.98
N ILE A 62 0.21 -9.99 9.09
CA ILE A 62 1.25 -9.00 8.81
C ILE A 62 2.45 -9.07 9.78
N MET A 63 2.30 -9.70 10.95
CA MET A 63 3.37 -9.85 11.94
C MET A 63 4.27 -11.05 11.66
N ASP A 64 3.91 -11.92 10.71
CA ASP A 64 4.77 -13.02 10.27
C ASP A 64 6.07 -12.49 9.63
N ALA A 65 7.22 -12.99 10.09
CA ALA A 65 8.51 -12.45 9.69
C ALA A 65 8.80 -12.64 8.19
N ASP A 66 8.40 -13.77 7.61
CA ASP A 66 8.59 -14.05 6.19
C ASP A 66 7.68 -13.19 5.32
N VAL A 67 6.44 -12.98 5.77
CA VAL A 67 5.52 -12.02 5.14
C VAL A 67 6.10 -10.61 5.16
N ARG A 68 6.62 -10.13 6.30
CA ARG A 68 7.25 -8.80 6.40
C ARG A 68 8.47 -8.66 5.50
N ALA A 69 9.34 -9.66 5.48
CA ALA A 69 10.51 -9.67 4.61
C ALA A 69 10.12 -9.54 3.13
N ARG A 70 9.08 -10.27 2.69
CA ARG A 70 8.54 -10.16 1.33
C ARG A 70 7.91 -8.79 1.06
N LEU A 71 7.13 -8.26 1.99
CA LEU A 71 6.53 -6.93 1.83
C LEU A 71 7.61 -5.86 1.69
N ASN A 72 8.68 -5.91 2.50
CA ASN A 72 9.81 -5.00 2.36
C ASN A 72 10.53 -5.14 1.01
N ALA A 73 10.84 -6.37 0.58
CA ALA A 73 11.51 -6.62 -0.70
C ALA A 73 10.68 -6.20 -1.94
N HIS A 74 9.35 -6.20 -1.81
CA HIS A 74 8.42 -5.82 -2.87
C HIS A 74 7.90 -4.39 -2.73
N TRP A 75 8.37 -3.63 -1.72
CA TRP A 75 7.91 -2.29 -1.38
C TRP A 75 6.39 -2.20 -1.13
N GLY A 76 5.92 -3.12 -0.29
CA GLY A 76 4.53 -3.25 0.13
C GLY A 76 3.70 -4.08 -0.85
N MET A 77 2.48 -3.62 -1.08
CA MET A 77 1.55 -4.24 -2.02
C MET A 77 1.54 -3.48 -3.37
N CYS A 78 1.03 -4.11 -4.43
CA CYS A 78 0.78 -3.38 -5.69
C CYS A 78 -0.31 -2.32 -5.47
N ALA A 79 -0.44 -1.34 -6.38
CA ALA A 79 -1.41 -0.23 -6.24
C ALA A 79 -2.81 -0.69 -5.78
N ARG A 80 -3.36 -1.71 -6.45
CA ARG A 80 -4.67 -2.29 -6.12
C ARG A 80 -4.70 -2.86 -4.71
N HIS A 81 -3.78 -3.77 -4.38
CA HIS A 81 -3.79 -4.46 -3.09
C HIS A 81 -3.39 -3.55 -1.92
N ALA A 82 -2.57 -2.54 -2.18
CA ALA A 82 -2.23 -1.50 -1.22
C ALA A 82 -3.47 -0.70 -0.82
N LEU A 83 -4.26 -0.25 -1.81
CA LEU A 83 -5.53 0.41 -1.57
C LEU A 83 -6.56 -0.53 -0.95
N ALA A 84 -6.65 -1.78 -1.43
CA ALA A 84 -7.54 -2.80 -0.87
C ALA A 84 -7.28 -3.03 0.62
N PHE A 85 -6.00 -3.16 1.01
CA PHE A 85 -5.61 -3.33 2.39
C PHE A 85 -6.05 -2.14 3.25
N PHE A 86 -5.77 -0.91 2.81
CA PHE A 86 -6.24 0.30 3.49
C PHE A 86 -7.78 0.33 3.62
N CYS A 87 -8.51 0.08 2.54
CA CYS A 87 -9.97 0.13 2.54
C CYS A 87 -10.60 -0.94 3.45
N VAL A 88 -10.12 -2.18 3.37
CA VAL A 88 -10.60 -3.27 4.24
C VAL A 88 -10.26 -2.99 5.70
N GLU A 89 -9.06 -2.47 5.99
CA GLU A 89 -8.70 -2.09 7.35
C GLU A 89 -9.58 -0.94 7.87
N ALA A 90 -9.83 0.08 7.06
CA ALA A 90 -10.72 1.19 7.42
C ALA A 90 -12.18 0.73 7.62
N ALA A 91 -12.63 -0.26 6.86
CA ALA A 91 -13.95 -0.86 7.05
C ALA A 91 -14.05 -1.55 8.42
N PHE A 92 -13.12 -2.48 8.72
CA PHE A 92 -13.15 -3.28 9.94
C PHE A 92 -12.63 -2.58 11.20
N ARG A 93 -11.78 -1.56 11.06
CA ARG A 93 -11.09 -0.87 12.16
C ARG A 93 -10.99 0.64 11.89
N PRO A 94 -12.12 1.37 11.77
CA PRO A 94 -12.14 2.77 11.36
C PRO A 94 -11.33 3.71 12.27
N HIS A 95 -11.14 3.35 13.54
CA HIS A 95 -10.39 4.16 14.50
C HIS A 95 -8.94 3.68 14.71
N LEU A 96 -8.51 2.61 14.03
CA LEU A 96 -7.21 1.98 14.26
C LEU A 96 -6.69 1.32 12.97
N ILE A 97 -6.33 2.15 11.99
CA ILE A 97 -5.74 1.75 10.72
C ILE A 97 -4.24 1.46 10.92
N HIS A 98 -3.94 0.43 11.70
CA HIS A 98 -2.60 0.21 12.27
C HIS A 98 -1.68 -0.59 11.35
N GLY A 99 -2.19 -1.66 10.72
CA GLY A 99 -1.39 -2.56 9.91
C GLY A 99 -0.81 -1.87 8.68
N SER A 100 -1.65 -1.13 7.94
CA SER A 100 -1.18 -0.36 6.79
C SER A 100 -0.25 0.79 7.23
N THR A 101 -0.54 1.47 8.35
CA THR A 101 0.34 2.50 8.90
C THR A 101 1.73 1.97 9.25
N ILE A 102 1.84 0.87 10.00
CA ILE A 102 3.15 0.28 10.34
C ILE A 102 3.92 -0.09 9.08
N LEU A 103 3.26 -0.79 8.15
CA LEU A 103 3.92 -1.26 6.92
C LEU A 103 4.46 -0.09 6.11
N TYR A 104 3.61 0.88 5.81
CA TYR A 104 4.02 2.00 4.98
C TYR A 104 4.95 2.95 5.71
N ASN A 105 4.91 3.06 7.04
CA ASN A 105 5.90 3.83 7.78
C ASN A 105 7.30 3.22 7.67
N GLU A 106 7.43 1.90 7.81
CA GLU A 106 8.70 1.19 7.61
C GLU A 106 9.26 1.40 6.19
N LEU A 107 8.40 1.29 5.17
CA LEU A 107 8.78 1.53 3.78
C LEU A 107 9.20 2.99 3.53
N MET A 108 8.50 3.96 4.12
CA MET A 108 8.84 5.38 3.98
C MET A 108 10.13 5.72 4.70
N HIS A 109 10.41 5.14 5.87
CA HIS A 109 11.71 5.28 6.54
C HIS A 109 12.84 4.72 5.69
N HIS A 110 12.65 3.57 5.03
CA HIS A 110 13.64 3.01 4.12
C HIS A 110 13.85 3.91 2.89
N ALA A 111 12.77 4.43 2.29
CA ALA A 111 12.85 5.37 1.19
C ALA A 111 13.60 6.66 1.58
N ASP A 112 13.32 7.19 2.76
CA ASP A 112 13.97 8.40 3.29
C ASP A 112 15.48 8.18 3.49
N HIS A 113 15.87 7.04 4.07
CA HIS A 113 17.29 6.69 4.19
C HIS A 113 17.99 6.60 2.83
N LEU A 114 17.32 6.00 1.84
CA LEU A 114 17.86 5.78 0.51
C LEU A 114 17.97 7.07 -0.31
N LEU A 115 16.97 7.97 -0.21
CA LEU A 115 16.87 9.19 -1.01
C LEU A 115 17.47 10.42 -0.33
N GLY A 116 17.43 10.48 1.00
CA GLY A 116 18.06 11.53 1.82
C GLY A 116 19.58 11.43 1.85
N GLY A 117 20.16 10.34 1.31
CA GLY A 117 21.61 10.14 1.28
C GLY A 117 22.19 9.95 2.67
N HIS A 118 21.49 9.24 3.55
CA HIS A 118 21.98 8.97 4.90
C HIS A 118 22.97 7.80 4.90
N GLY A 119 24.02 7.89 5.73
CA GLY A 119 25.02 6.83 5.89
C GLY A 119 25.74 6.49 4.58
N LEU A 120 25.85 5.19 4.27
CA LEU A 120 26.52 4.70 3.05
C LEU A 120 25.81 5.15 1.76
N TYR A 121 24.55 5.58 1.83
CA TYR A 121 23.81 6.06 0.67
C TYR A 121 24.19 7.49 0.25
N SER A 122 24.90 8.24 1.09
CA SER A 122 25.40 9.58 0.74
C SER A 122 26.38 9.58 -0.44
N VAL A 123 27.09 8.46 -0.59
CA VAL A 123 28.12 8.24 -1.62
C VAL A 123 27.70 7.19 -2.66
N ALA A 124 26.50 6.62 -2.53
CA ALA A 124 26.03 5.59 -3.44
C ALA A 124 25.70 6.20 -4.81
N PRO A 125 26.16 5.60 -5.92
CA PRO A 125 25.76 6.03 -7.25
C PRO A 125 24.22 5.97 -7.43
N ALA A 126 23.66 6.88 -8.22
CA ALA A 126 22.22 6.94 -8.47
C ALA A 126 21.64 5.60 -9.01
N GLY A 127 22.45 4.82 -9.72
CA GLY A 127 22.08 3.48 -10.18
C GLY A 127 21.82 2.47 -9.06
N VAL A 128 22.54 2.58 -7.93
CA VAL A 128 22.31 1.74 -6.74
C VAL A 128 20.97 2.10 -6.09
N ALA A 129 20.70 3.40 -5.92
CA ALA A 129 19.42 3.86 -5.39
C ALA A 129 18.25 3.40 -6.28
N ARG A 130 18.38 3.57 -7.60
CA ARG A 130 17.39 3.10 -8.58
C ARG A 130 17.14 1.59 -8.47
N HIS A 131 18.20 0.80 -8.35
CA HIS A 131 18.08 -0.65 -8.21
C HIS A 131 17.35 -1.04 -6.91
N ARG A 132 17.70 -0.39 -5.78
CA ARG A 132 17.07 -0.67 -4.47
C ARG A 132 15.61 -0.25 -4.39
N LEU A 133 15.19 0.76 -5.14
CA LEU A 133 13.78 1.17 -5.24
C LEU A 133 12.91 0.19 -6.04
N ARG A 134 13.51 -0.72 -6.83
CA ARG A 134 12.74 -1.67 -7.63
C ARG A 134 12.16 -2.78 -6.76
N PRO A 135 10.90 -3.19 -7.00
CA PRO A 135 10.37 -4.39 -6.37
C PRO A 135 11.13 -5.61 -6.90
N SER A 136 11.39 -6.58 -6.02
CA SER A 136 12.05 -7.84 -6.38
C SER A 136 11.12 -8.89 -7.00
N GLY A 137 9.81 -8.60 -7.10
CA GLY A 137 8.81 -9.58 -7.53
C GLY A 137 7.37 -9.07 -7.43
N PRO A 138 6.37 -9.94 -7.70
CA PRO A 138 4.95 -9.61 -7.51
C PRO A 138 4.64 -9.35 -6.04
N CYS A 139 3.61 -8.55 -5.77
CA CYS A 139 3.21 -8.32 -4.38
C CYS A 139 2.70 -9.62 -3.71
N HIS A 140 2.67 -9.64 -2.37
CA HIS A 140 2.35 -10.83 -1.60
C HIS A 140 0.99 -11.46 -1.99
N MET A 141 -0.07 -10.65 -2.10
CA MET A 141 -1.39 -11.15 -2.53
C MET A 141 -1.39 -11.71 -3.96
N CYS A 142 -0.74 -11.01 -4.91
CA CYS A 142 -0.59 -11.51 -6.28
C CYS A 142 0.18 -12.83 -6.33
N SER A 143 1.23 -12.99 -5.52
CA SER A 143 2.01 -14.23 -5.46
C SER A 143 1.23 -15.43 -4.96
N LEU A 144 0.13 -15.18 -4.22
CA LEU A 144 -0.79 -16.19 -3.71
C LEU A 144 -2.01 -16.39 -4.63
N GLY A 145 -2.11 -15.66 -5.74
CA GLY A 145 -3.23 -15.76 -6.68
C GLY A 145 -4.47 -14.95 -6.29
N TYR A 146 -4.38 -14.05 -5.31
CA TYR A 146 -5.48 -13.13 -5.01
C TYR A 146 -5.50 -11.96 -5.99
N GLY A 147 -6.68 -11.68 -6.54
CA GLY A 147 -6.90 -10.67 -7.55
C GLY A 147 -8.40 -10.44 -7.79
N PRO A 148 -8.79 -9.67 -8.82
CA PRO A 148 -10.17 -9.23 -9.03
C PRO A 148 -11.22 -10.35 -9.19
N GLU A 149 -10.78 -11.55 -9.55
CA GLU A 149 -11.64 -12.72 -9.78
C GLU A 149 -11.44 -13.82 -8.74
N SER A 150 -10.64 -13.56 -7.69
CA SER A 150 -10.34 -14.59 -6.69
C SER A 150 -11.57 -14.91 -5.83
N SER A 151 -11.81 -16.21 -5.61
CA SER A 151 -12.89 -16.70 -4.74
C SER A 151 -12.46 -16.70 -3.28
N GLY A 152 -13.43 -16.63 -2.37
CA GLY A 152 -13.23 -16.66 -0.92
C GLY A 152 -14.39 -17.36 -0.23
N ASN A 153 -14.21 -17.76 1.03
CA ASN A 153 -15.21 -18.50 1.81
C ASN A 153 -15.79 -17.66 2.96
N ALA A 154 -15.57 -16.34 2.93
CA ALA A 154 -16.11 -15.42 3.90
C ALA A 154 -17.65 -15.38 3.86
N PRO A 155 -18.33 -15.25 5.02
CA PRO A 155 -19.77 -15.04 5.05
C PRO A 155 -20.19 -13.78 4.25
N PRO A 156 -21.38 -13.76 3.61
CA PRO A 156 -21.84 -12.62 2.81
C PRO A 156 -21.82 -11.28 3.55
N GLU A 157 -22.14 -11.28 4.84
CA GLU A 157 -22.10 -10.07 5.68
C GLU A 157 -20.68 -9.50 5.81
N ARG A 158 -19.68 -10.37 6.02
CA ARG A 158 -18.26 -9.97 6.06
C ARG A 158 -17.80 -9.41 4.73
N LEU A 159 -18.24 -10.04 3.64
CA LEU A 159 -17.92 -9.60 2.28
C LEU A 159 -18.51 -8.22 1.99
N ALA A 160 -19.78 -7.99 2.35
CA ALA A 160 -20.43 -6.69 2.21
C ALA A 160 -19.70 -5.62 3.03
N TYR A 161 -19.35 -5.94 4.28
CA TYR A 161 -18.67 -5.02 5.18
C TYR A 161 -17.25 -4.67 4.69
N GLY A 162 -16.45 -5.66 4.29
CA GLY A 162 -15.10 -5.43 3.77
C GLY A 162 -15.05 -4.70 2.43
N ARG A 163 -16.17 -4.66 1.70
CA ARG A 163 -16.34 -3.87 0.47
C ARG A 163 -16.81 -2.45 0.71
N ASP A 164 -17.23 -2.13 1.94
CA ASP A 164 -17.71 -0.79 2.26
C ASP A 164 -16.55 0.21 2.29
N LEU A 165 -16.58 1.16 1.35
CA LEU A 165 -15.56 2.19 1.20
C LEU A 165 -15.88 3.46 2.00
N ALA A 166 -17.00 3.52 2.73
CA ALA A 166 -17.45 4.74 3.40
C ALA A 166 -16.39 5.29 4.36
N ASN A 167 -15.82 4.44 5.23
CA ASN A 167 -14.80 4.85 6.19
C ASN A 167 -13.50 5.28 5.49
N ALA A 168 -13.07 4.57 4.45
CA ALA A 168 -11.88 4.91 3.67
C ALA A 168 -12.03 6.26 2.96
N ARG A 169 -13.22 6.54 2.40
CA ARG A 169 -13.55 7.81 1.75
C ARG A 169 -13.64 8.96 2.75
N ALA A 170 -14.28 8.74 3.90
CA ALA A 170 -14.33 9.72 4.98
C ALA A 170 -12.91 10.08 5.46
N PHE A 171 -12.09 9.06 5.75
CA PHE A 171 -10.69 9.25 6.12
C PHE A 171 -9.91 10.02 5.05
N ALA A 172 -10.06 9.68 3.77
CA ALA A 172 -9.38 10.39 2.70
C ALA A 172 -9.81 11.86 2.57
N SER A 173 -11.11 12.14 2.72
CA SER A 173 -11.70 13.47 2.63
C SER A 173 -11.29 14.37 3.79
N GLU A 174 -11.32 13.85 5.01
CA GLU A 174 -10.98 14.59 6.23
C GLU A 174 -9.48 14.93 6.31
N ASN A 175 -8.63 14.14 5.64
CA ASN A 175 -7.17 14.24 5.75
C ASN A 175 -6.50 14.67 4.43
N ARG A 176 -7.22 15.40 3.57
CA ARG A 176 -6.76 15.82 2.23
C ARG A 176 -5.44 16.58 2.23
N ASP A 177 -5.25 17.44 3.21
CA ASP A 177 -4.04 18.28 3.30
C ASP A 177 -2.76 17.44 3.47
N GLY A 178 -2.88 16.24 4.06
CA GLY A 178 -1.77 15.32 4.25
C GLY A 178 -1.41 14.49 3.01
N TRP A 179 -2.21 14.50 1.93
CA TRP A 179 -1.93 13.67 0.75
C TRP A 179 -2.03 14.36 -0.61
N LEU A 180 -2.89 15.37 -0.79
CA LEU A 180 -3.01 16.12 -2.05
C LEU A 180 -1.68 16.66 -2.58
N PRO A 181 -0.81 17.28 -1.75
CA PRO A 181 0.47 17.84 -2.24
C PRO A 181 1.43 16.78 -2.79
N TYR A 182 1.20 15.50 -2.49
CA TYR A 182 2.09 14.38 -2.80
C TYR A 182 1.62 13.55 -4.01
N ILE A 183 0.50 13.93 -4.64
CA ILE A 183 -0.03 13.25 -5.82
C ILE A 183 0.99 13.28 -6.95
N CYS A 184 1.27 12.11 -7.53
CA CYS A 184 2.16 11.99 -8.67
C CYS A 184 1.54 12.66 -9.92
N GLY A 185 2.26 13.61 -10.51
CA GLY A 185 1.76 14.34 -11.68
C GLY A 185 1.61 13.49 -12.94
N GLN A 186 2.41 12.43 -13.08
CA GLN A 186 2.27 11.44 -14.16
C GLN A 186 1.02 10.56 -13.98
N CYS A 187 0.74 10.11 -12.75
CA CYS A 187 -0.48 9.35 -12.47
C CYS A 187 -1.75 10.20 -12.62
N ALA A 188 -1.69 11.47 -12.21
CA ALA A 188 -2.81 12.40 -12.27
C ALA A 188 -2.98 13.10 -13.63
N GLY A 189 -1.98 13.01 -14.51
CA GLY A 189 -1.98 13.71 -15.81
C GLY A 189 -1.95 15.24 -15.70
N ASN A 190 -1.46 15.80 -14.59
CA ASN A 190 -1.53 17.24 -14.30
C ASN A 190 -0.19 17.99 -14.44
N GLY A 191 0.88 17.31 -14.88
CA GLY A 191 2.18 17.92 -15.12
C GLY A 191 2.95 18.34 -13.85
N SER A 192 2.45 18.03 -12.65
CA SER A 192 3.20 18.24 -11.41
C SER A 192 4.54 17.50 -11.43
N GLY A 193 5.60 18.14 -10.91
CA GLY A 193 6.92 17.54 -10.76
C GLY A 193 7.00 16.46 -9.68
N VAL A 194 5.93 16.23 -8.90
CA VAL A 194 5.88 15.18 -7.88
C VAL A 194 5.75 13.81 -8.53
N LEU A 195 6.55 12.84 -8.10
CA LEU A 195 6.60 11.49 -8.65
C LEU A 195 6.37 10.44 -7.57
N CYS A 196 5.57 9.41 -7.88
CA CYS A 196 5.56 8.17 -7.11
C CYS A 196 6.83 7.37 -7.41
N ARG A 197 7.11 6.35 -6.61
CA ARG A 197 8.30 5.49 -6.73
C ARG A 197 8.51 4.94 -8.13
N ALA A 198 7.46 4.43 -8.78
CA ALA A 198 7.58 3.85 -10.13
C ALA A 198 8.01 4.90 -11.17
N HIS A 199 7.38 6.08 -11.15
CA HIS A 199 7.74 7.17 -12.07
C HIS A 199 9.07 7.82 -11.72
N LEU A 200 9.46 7.83 -10.44
CA LEU A 200 10.80 8.24 -10.01
C LEU A 200 11.87 7.32 -10.59
N ILE A 201 11.70 5.99 -10.49
CA ILE A 201 12.63 5.00 -11.08
C ILE A 201 12.79 5.22 -12.59
N ALA A 202 11.69 5.53 -13.28
CA ALA A 202 11.70 5.84 -14.71
C ALA A 202 12.42 7.17 -15.00
N ALA A 203 12.13 8.25 -14.26
CA ALA A 203 12.81 9.53 -14.44
C ALA A 203 14.32 9.45 -14.17
N MET A 204 14.74 8.63 -13.20
CA MET A 204 16.15 8.36 -12.90
C MET A 204 16.90 7.69 -14.06
N GLU A 205 16.22 7.11 -15.05
CA GLU A 205 16.85 6.59 -16.28
C GLU A 205 17.47 7.70 -17.12
N HIS A 206 16.86 8.89 -17.10
CA HIS A 206 17.23 10.01 -17.96
C HIS A 206 17.97 11.11 -17.20
N ASP A 207 17.52 11.43 -15.98
CA ASP A 207 17.92 12.67 -15.29
C ASP A 207 18.84 12.44 -14.07
N GLY A 208 19.14 11.19 -13.74
CA GLY A 208 20.17 10.81 -12.77
C GLY A 208 20.01 11.41 -11.36
N ALA A 209 21.10 11.99 -10.83
CA ALA A 209 21.21 12.38 -9.41
C ALA A 209 20.46 13.67 -9.02
N THR A 210 20.08 14.52 -9.98
CA THR A 210 19.37 15.77 -9.70
C THR A 210 17.94 15.50 -9.22
N VAL A 211 17.28 14.51 -9.83
CA VAL A 211 15.93 14.06 -9.46
C VAL A 211 15.92 13.47 -8.04
N LEU A 212 16.94 12.71 -7.65
CA LEU A 212 17.04 12.10 -6.31
C LEU A 212 16.90 13.12 -5.17
N ARG A 213 17.68 14.21 -5.22
CA ARG A 213 17.67 15.23 -4.16
C ARG A 213 16.32 15.93 -4.03
N HIS A 214 15.67 16.20 -5.16
CA HIS A 214 14.36 16.86 -5.17
C HIS A 214 13.29 15.98 -4.52
N HIS A 215 13.28 14.67 -4.84
CA HIS A 215 12.29 13.75 -4.30
C HIS A 215 12.58 13.27 -2.88
N GLY A 216 13.83 13.33 -2.41
CA GLY A 216 14.19 13.00 -1.02
C GLY A 216 13.43 13.85 -0.01
N ALA A 217 13.31 15.17 -0.24
CA ALA A 217 12.57 16.06 0.66
C ALA A 217 11.07 15.70 0.75
N THR A 218 10.46 15.31 -0.37
CA THR A 218 9.06 14.84 -0.40
C THR A 218 8.88 13.57 0.44
N VAL A 219 9.74 12.58 0.24
CA VAL A 219 9.69 11.31 0.96
C VAL A 219 9.93 11.51 2.45
N SER A 220 10.88 12.37 2.82
CA SER A 220 11.17 12.72 4.20
C SER A 220 9.97 13.32 4.90
N ARG A 221 9.27 14.27 4.25
CA ARG A 221 8.04 14.86 4.80
C ARG A 221 6.95 13.82 5.04
N ILE A 222 6.69 12.95 4.07
CA ILE A 222 5.70 11.87 4.23
C ILE A 222 6.10 10.96 5.39
N SER A 223 7.38 10.56 5.48
CA SER A 223 7.89 9.69 6.56
C SER A 223 7.72 10.34 7.94
N VAL A 224 8.02 11.63 8.09
CA VAL A 224 7.87 12.35 9.37
C VAL A 224 6.41 12.39 9.82
N HIS A 225 5.50 12.77 8.92
CA HIS A 225 4.07 12.86 9.23
C HIS A 225 3.46 11.48 9.52
N LEU A 226 3.83 10.46 8.73
CA LEU A 226 3.36 9.10 8.95
C LEU A 226 3.90 8.52 10.28
N GLY A 227 5.14 8.84 10.64
CA GLY A 227 5.72 8.48 11.93
C GLY A 227 4.98 9.12 13.12
N ARG A 228 4.49 10.36 12.98
CA ARG A 228 3.64 11.01 14.00
C ARG A 228 2.28 10.32 14.11
N PHE A 229 1.69 9.92 12.99
CA PHE A 229 0.44 9.18 13.00
C PHE A 229 0.60 7.79 13.64
N GLU A 230 1.66 7.05 13.30
CA GLU A 230 1.96 5.78 13.97
C GLU A 230 2.18 5.99 15.48
N HIS A 231 2.92 7.03 15.86
CA HIS A 231 3.20 7.35 17.25
C HIS A 231 1.92 7.61 18.06
N SER A 232 0.87 8.17 17.46
CA SER A 232 -0.37 8.46 18.17
C SER A 232 -1.20 7.23 18.53
N PHE A 233 -0.84 6.04 18.03
CA PHE A 233 -1.43 4.78 18.49
C PHE A 233 -0.97 4.38 19.90
N ARG A 234 0.13 4.94 20.39
CA ARG A 234 0.60 4.73 21.77
C ARG A 234 -0.37 5.36 22.76
N TRP A 235 -0.60 4.70 23.89
CA TRP A 235 -1.57 5.13 24.89
C TRP A 235 -1.31 6.56 25.40
N ASP A 236 -0.04 6.90 25.60
CA ASP A 236 0.45 8.20 26.09
C ASP A 236 0.43 9.32 25.03
N SER A 237 0.27 8.96 23.76
CA SER A 237 0.31 9.91 22.62
C SER A 237 -1.00 9.95 21.82
N ARG A 238 -2.10 9.40 22.36
CA ARG A 238 -3.38 9.38 21.64
C ARG A 238 -3.87 10.79 21.33
N GLY A 239 -4.23 11.00 20.06
CA GLY A 239 -4.79 12.26 19.58
C GLY A 239 -3.76 13.39 19.40
N THR A 240 -2.46 13.08 19.43
CA THR A 240 -1.41 14.07 19.12
C THR A 240 -1.20 14.26 17.61
N ASP A 241 -1.76 13.36 16.79
CA ASP A 241 -1.70 13.43 15.34
C ASP A 241 -2.65 14.48 14.76
N SER A 242 -2.22 15.12 13.68
CA SER A 242 -3.01 16.06 12.90
C SER A 242 -3.62 15.39 11.66
N ALA A 243 -4.49 16.13 10.96
CA ALA A 243 -5.03 15.69 9.67
C ALA A 243 -3.92 15.49 8.61
N GLU A 244 -2.84 16.28 8.68
CA GLU A 244 -1.67 16.09 7.82
C GLU A 244 -0.96 14.76 8.12
N ASP A 245 -0.80 14.44 9.41
CA ASP A 245 -0.18 13.19 9.85
C ASP A 245 -0.98 11.96 9.39
N ARG A 246 -2.31 11.99 9.55
CA ARG A 246 -3.21 10.94 9.06
C ARG A 246 -3.18 10.81 7.54
N GLY A 247 -3.20 11.93 6.83
CA GLY A 247 -3.17 11.95 5.37
C GLY A 247 -1.88 11.37 4.80
N ALA A 248 -0.77 11.46 5.54
CA ALA A 248 0.50 10.88 5.11
C ALA A 248 0.45 9.37 4.88
N LEU A 249 -0.50 8.64 5.48
CA LEU A 249 -0.75 7.22 5.15
C LEU A 249 -1.14 7.06 3.67
N ILE A 250 -2.10 7.84 3.18
CA ILE A 250 -2.52 7.80 1.77
C ILE A 250 -1.36 8.24 0.88
N ALA A 251 -0.60 9.26 1.29
CA ALA A 251 0.58 9.71 0.57
C ALA A 251 1.63 8.61 0.43
N ALA A 252 1.89 7.84 1.49
CA ALA A 252 2.84 6.74 1.50
C ALA A 252 2.39 5.57 0.61
N ILE A 253 1.11 5.20 0.68
CA ILE A 253 0.49 4.19 -0.21
C ILE A 253 0.65 4.63 -1.67
N GLY A 254 0.27 5.87 -1.98
CA GLY A 254 0.36 6.44 -3.33
C GLY A 254 1.79 6.56 -3.85
N TRP A 255 2.73 6.93 -2.98
CA TRP A 255 4.14 6.97 -3.34
C TRP A 255 4.71 5.57 -3.60
N CYS A 256 4.44 4.59 -2.73
CA CYS A 256 4.97 3.22 -2.86
C CYS A 256 4.35 2.45 -4.03
N GLY A 257 3.02 2.47 -4.13
CA GLY A 257 2.24 1.65 -5.06
C GLY A 257 1.81 2.35 -6.34
N GLY A 258 1.68 3.69 -6.32
CA GLY A 258 1.13 4.49 -7.41
C GLY A 258 -0.23 5.10 -7.06
N TRP A 259 -0.62 6.15 -7.78
CA TRP A 259 -1.80 6.97 -7.44
C TRP A 259 -3.06 6.66 -8.25
N CYS A 260 -2.98 5.94 -9.37
CA CYS A 260 -4.12 5.78 -10.27
C CYS A 260 -5.35 5.17 -9.56
N GLU A 261 -5.17 4.05 -8.87
CA GLU A 261 -6.25 3.37 -8.11
C GLU A 261 -6.83 4.27 -6.99
N ILE A 262 -5.96 5.00 -6.29
CA ILE A 262 -6.34 5.93 -5.22
C ILE A 262 -7.21 7.05 -5.78
N LEU A 263 -6.77 7.69 -6.86
CA LEU A 263 -7.48 8.80 -7.49
C LEU A 263 -8.84 8.35 -8.07
N GLN A 264 -8.92 7.12 -8.59
CA GLN A 264 -10.17 6.57 -9.10
C GLN A 264 -11.17 6.20 -7.99
N THR A 265 -10.68 5.80 -6.82
CA THR A 265 -11.52 5.24 -5.75
C THR A 265 -11.86 6.25 -4.64
N LEU A 266 -10.86 7.05 -4.25
CA LEU A 266 -10.90 8.01 -3.16
C LEU A 266 -10.86 9.46 -3.65
N GLY A 267 -10.45 9.69 -4.90
CA GLY A 267 -10.37 11.02 -5.48
C GLY A 267 -11.74 11.70 -5.46
N THR A 268 -11.78 12.87 -4.83
CA THR A 268 -12.92 13.77 -4.85
C THR A 268 -12.93 14.51 -6.18
N HIS A 269 -13.99 14.32 -6.97
CA HIS A 269 -14.48 15.40 -7.83
C HIS A 269 -14.77 16.65 -7.00
#